data_AF-A0A7M3MZV2-F1
#
_entry.id   AF-A0A7M3MZV2-F1
#
_cell.length_a   1.000
_cell.length_b   1.000
_cell.length_c   1.000
_cell.angle_alpha   90.00
_cell.angle_beta   90.00
_cell.angle_gamma   90.00
#
_symmetry.space_group_name_H-M   'P 1'
#
loop_
_entity.id
_entity.type
_entity.pdbx_description
1 polymer ?
#
loop_
_entity_poly.entity_id
_entity_poly.type
_entity_poly.pdbx_seq_one_letter_code
_entity_poly.pdbx_strand_id
1 'polypeptide(L)'
;KAVEKAEDDYDGAWRDLQKHDIEKIDTLVGIAASGTTPYVVGGLEKARSEGLLTACITANPSAPASSKAEYAIEVETGPEFLTGSTRMKAGTAQKMVLNMISTGIMIRLGRVLDNKMVDMQLNNAKLRERAVDMVVALSGLSEEKAEELLREKGGVRAALKSLDIG
;
A
#
# COMPACT_ATOMS: atom_id res chain seq x y z
N LYS A 1 19.67 0.02 10.38
CA LYS A 1 19.97 0.84 11.58
C LYS A 1 19.22 2.15 11.45
N ALA A 2 18.64 2.69 12.51
CA ALA A 2 18.09 4.04 12.48
C ALA A 2 19.22 5.03 12.14
N VAL A 3 18.93 5.99 11.26
CA VAL A 3 19.86 7.07 10.93
C VAL A 3 19.58 8.20 11.93
N GLU A 4 20.60 8.57 12.69
CA GLU A 4 20.47 9.58 13.75
C GLU A 4 20.03 10.93 13.14
N LYS A 5 19.01 11.57 13.71
CA LYS A 5 18.45 12.89 13.35
C LYS A 5 17.76 13.03 11.98
N ALA A 6 17.59 11.95 11.22
CA ALA A 6 16.86 12.03 9.95
C ALA A 6 15.41 12.50 10.12
N GLU A 7 14.77 12.16 11.24
CA GLU A 7 13.39 12.52 11.56
C GLU A 7 13.19 14.02 11.83
N ASP A 8 14.25 14.72 12.24
CA ASP A 8 14.23 16.15 12.60
C ASP A 8 14.49 17.08 11.40
N ASP A 9 14.82 16.52 10.23
CA ASP A 9 15.17 17.26 9.02
C ASP A 9 13.91 17.61 8.21
N TYR A 10 13.42 18.83 8.35
CA TYR A 10 12.19 19.31 7.72
C TYR A 10 12.19 19.19 6.19
N ASP A 11 13.33 19.50 5.56
CA ASP A 11 13.48 19.46 4.09
C ASP A 11 13.97 18.09 3.60
N GLY A 12 14.25 17.16 4.52
CA GLY A 12 14.82 15.85 4.21
C GLY A 12 13.91 15.03 3.28
N ALA A 13 12.61 14.98 3.59
CA ALA A 13 11.66 14.20 2.81
C ALA A 13 11.58 14.68 1.36
N TRP A 14 11.49 15.99 1.14
CA TRP A 14 11.41 16.52 -0.22
C TRP A 14 12.69 16.22 -1.02
N ARG A 15 13.86 16.40 -0.42
CA ARG A 15 15.14 16.05 -1.06
C ARG A 15 15.23 14.56 -1.41
N ASP A 16 14.68 13.69 -0.59
CA ASP A 16 14.66 12.26 -0.87
C ASP A 16 13.66 11.90 -1.97
N LEU A 17 12.47 12.52 -1.98
CA LEU A 17 11.47 12.30 -3.04
C LEU A 17 11.99 12.77 -4.41
N GLN A 18 12.77 13.86 -4.47
CA GLN A 18 13.36 14.35 -5.71
C GLN A 18 14.33 13.36 -6.37
N LYS A 19 14.94 12.43 -5.61
CA LYS A 19 15.81 11.37 -6.17
C LYS A 19 15.02 10.30 -6.93
N HIS A 20 13.70 10.29 -6.79
CA HIS A 20 12.79 9.35 -7.41
C HIS A 20 11.92 9.99 -8.51
N ASP A 21 12.32 11.17 -9.00
CA ASP A 21 11.61 11.91 -10.06
C ASP A 21 10.11 12.09 -9.77
N ILE A 22 9.77 12.47 -8.53
CA ILE A 22 8.38 12.62 -8.12
C ILE A 22 7.67 13.73 -8.91
N GLU A 23 6.46 13.43 -9.39
CA GLU A 23 5.65 14.33 -10.23
C GLU A 23 4.22 14.50 -9.69
N LYS A 24 3.44 15.39 -10.32
CA LYS A 24 2.06 15.73 -9.89
C LYS A 24 1.07 14.56 -9.99
N ILE A 25 1.40 13.53 -10.77
CA ILE A 25 0.58 12.32 -10.87
C ILE A 25 0.80 11.37 -9.69
N ASP A 26 1.86 11.58 -8.92
CA ASP A 26 2.16 10.79 -7.74
C ASP A 26 1.35 11.26 -6.52
N THR A 27 1.24 10.36 -5.55
CA THR A 27 0.59 10.62 -4.26
C THR A 27 1.59 10.41 -3.14
N LEU A 28 1.74 11.40 -2.25
CA LEU A 28 2.55 11.28 -1.05
C LEU A 28 1.67 10.91 0.16
N VAL A 29 2.00 9.80 0.83
CA VAL A 29 1.36 9.41 2.11
C VAL A 29 2.38 9.55 3.25
N GLY A 30 2.21 10.58 4.07
CA GLY A 30 3.07 10.83 5.24
C GLY A 30 2.64 9.99 6.46
N ILE A 31 3.59 9.32 7.11
CA ILE A 31 3.29 8.40 8.23
C ILE A 31 4.08 8.84 9.45
N ALA A 32 3.37 9.30 10.48
CA ALA A 32 3.99 9.66 11.76
C ALA A 32 2.98 9.41 12.88
N ALA A 33 3.29 8.49 13.80
CA ALA A 33 2.38 8.18 14.91
C ALA A 33 2.09 9.42 15.76
N SER A 34 3.13 10.20 16.09
CA SER A 34 2.98 11.48 16.78
C SER A 34 2.23 12.52 15.96
N GLY A 35 2.34 12.44 14.62
CA GLY A 35 1.90 13.45 13.67
C GLY A 35 2.73 14.75 13.68
N THR A 36 3.84 14.78 14.43
CA THR A 36 4.69 15.97 14.64
C THR A 36 6.08 15.85 14.02
N THR A 37 6.46 14.67 13.51
CA THR A 37 7.80 14.40 12.95
C THR A 37 8.16 15.40 11.84
N PRO A 38 9.16 16.28 12.03
CA PRO A 38 9.51 17.34 11.08
C PRO A 38 9.70 16.87 9.64
N TYR A 39 10.42 15.75 9.45
CA TYR A 39 10.62 15.14 8.13
C TYR A 39 9.30 14.87 7.39
N VAL A 40 8.30 14.34 8.09
CA VAL A 40 6.98 14.03 7.50
C VAL A 40 6.19 15.30 7.25
N VAL A 41 6.20 16.25 8.19
CA VAL A 41 5.45 17.50 8.08
C VAL A 41 5.96 18.35 6.91
N GLY A 42 7.27 18.54 6.80
CA GLY A 42 7.88 19.31 5.71
C GLY A 42 7.73 18.63 4.35
N GLY A 43 7.86 17.29 4.30
CA GLY A 43 7.56 16.52 3.09
C GLY A 43 6.14 16.72 2.58
N LEU A 44 5.14 16.64 3.46
CA LEU A 44 3.73 16.86 3.12
C LEU A 44 3.46 18.29 2.67
N GLU A 45 3.97 19.29 3.40
CA GLU A 45 3.81 20.70 3.04
C GLU A 45 4.37 20.99 1.65
N LYS A 46 5.61 20.52 1.39
CA LYS A 46 6.26 20.76 0.12
C LYS A 46 5.56 20.04 -1.03
N ALA A 47 5.25 18.75 -0.88
CA ALA A 47 4.52 17.98 -1.90
C ALA A 47 3.17 18.62 -2.24
N ARG A 48 2.41 19.07 -1.24
CA ARG A 48 1.13 19.76 -1.46
C ARG A 48 1.33 21.09 -2.19
N SER A 49 2.35 21.86 -1.84
CA SER A 49 2.66 23.13 -2.52
C SER A 49 3.05 22.95 -4.00
N GLU A 50 3.62 21.80 -4.35
CA GLU A 50 3.98 21.42 -5.72
C GLU A 50 2.79 20.79 -6.49
N GLY A 51 1.63 20.62 -5.83
CA GLY A 51 0.39 20.16 -6.43
C GLY A 51 0.21 18.64 -6.48
N LEU A 52 0.98 17.89 -5.67
CA LEU A 52 0.76 16.45 -5.52
C LEU A 52 -0.46 16.19 -4.64
N LEU A 53 -1.12 15.06 -4.88
CA LEU A 53 -2.09 14.55 -3.92
C LEU A 53 -1.37 14.13 -2.64
N THR A 54 -1.85 14.59 -1.49
CA THR A 54 -1.21 14.32 -0.20
C THR A 54 -2.19 13.72 0.81
N ALA A 55 -1.75 12.68 1.51
CA ALA A 55 -2.47 12.11 2.64
C ALA A 55 -1.53 11.91 3.83
N CYS A 56 -2.06 11.81 5.05
CA CYS A 56 -1.27 11.43 6.21
C CYS A 56 -1.96 10.39 7.08
N ILE A 57 -1.16 9.63 7.85
CA ILE A 57 -1.63 8.67 8.84
C ILE A 57 -0.99 8.99 10.19
N THR A 58 -1.81 9.40 11.16
CA THR A 58 -1.39 9.78 12.51
C THR A 58 -2.18 9.03 13.58
N ALA A 59 -1.64 8.95 14.80
CA ALA A 59 -2.37 8.39 15.94
C ALA A 59 -2.94 9.46 16.88
N ASN A 60 -2.64 10.74 16.62
CA ASN A 60 -3.12 11.88 17.38
C ASN A 60 -4.03 12.75 16.50
N PRO A 61 -5.18 13.19 17.02
CA PRO A 61 -6.07 14.08 16.30
C PRO A 61 -5.47 15.49 16.17
N SER A 62 -5.83 16.18 15.08
CA SER A 62 -5.39 17.56 14.78
C SER A 62 -3.86 17.75 14.82
N ALA A 63 -3.11 16.73 14.42
CA ALA A 63 -1.65 16.79 14.43
C ALA A 63 -1.12 17.76 13.35
N PRO A 64 0.13 18.28 13.48
CA PRO A 64 0.72 19.13 12.44
C PRO A 64 0.66 18.52 11.04
N ALA A 65 0.98 17.23 10.89
CA ALA A 65 0.89 16.52 9.60
C ALA A 65 -0.53 16.56 9.00
N SER A 66 -1.57 16.48 9.82
CA SER A 66 -2.98 16.53 9.39
C SER A 66 -3.34 17.85 8.72
N SER A 67 -2.78 18.96 9.20
CA SER A 67 -2.99 20.28 8.58
C SER A 67 -2.23 20.46 7.26
N LYS A 68 -1.17 19.69 7.04
CA LYS A 68 -0.33 19.78 5.84
C LYS A 68 -0.78 18.85 4.72
N ALA A 69 -1.45 17.74 5.04
CA ALA A 69 -2.04 16.85 4.04
C ALA A 69 -3.41 17.33 3.53
N GLU A 70 -3.79 16.94 2.32
CA GLU A 70 -5.15 17.11 1.79
C GLU A 70 -6.14 16.14 2.44
N TYR A 71 -5.73 14.88 2.62
CA TYR A 71 -6.51 13.86 3.32
C TYR A 71 -5.83 13.41 4.61
N ALA A 72 -6.42 13.77 5.75
CA ALA A 72 -5.93 13.33 7.06
C ALA A 72 -6.64 12.04 7.52
N ILE A 73 -5.86 10.98 7.78
CA ILE A 73 -6.33 9.72 8.39
C ILE A 73 -5.81 9.68 9.82
N GLU A 74 -6.64 10.10 10.75
CA GLU A 74 -6.31 10.18 12.18
C GLU A 74 -6.92 8.98 12.90
N VAL A 75 -6.09 8.03 13.32
CA VAL A 75 -6.54 6.82 14.02
C VAL A 75 -6.17 6.93 15.49
N GLU A 76 -7.06 7.50 16.29
CA GLU A 76 -6.82 7.67 17.72
C GLU A 76 -6.76 6.30 18.44
N THR A 77 -5.54 5.85 18.74
CA THR A 77 -5.31 4.57 19.42
C THR A 77 -5.26 4.70 20.94
N GLY A 78 -5.24 5.92 21.47
CA GLY A 78 -5.02 6.23 22.88
C GLY A 78 -3.61 5.87 23.38
N PRO A 79 -3.33 6.01 24.69
CA PRO A 79 -2.01 5.79 25.28
C PRO A 79 -1.48 4.37 25.05
N GLU A 80 -0.21 4.23 24.73
CA GLU A 80 0.43 2.93 24.55
C GLU A 80 0.65 2.20 25.88
N PHE A 81 0.68 0.86 25.84
CA PHE A 81 0.94 0.05 27.04
C PHE A 81 2.34 0.33 27.62
N LEU A 82 3.35 0.37 26.76
CA LEU A 82 4.66 0.94 27.09
C LEU A 82 4.66 2.39 26.63
N THR A 83 4.75 3.32 27.59
CA THR A 83 4.69 4.77 27.33
C THR A 83 5.62 5.18 26.19
N GLY A 84 5.05 5.79 25.15
CA GLY A 84 5.79 6.28 23.98
C GLY A 84 6.17 5.22 22.95
N SER A 85 5.94 3.93 23.21
CA SER A 85 6.26 2.83 22.27
C SER A 85 5.19 2.69 21.19
N THR A 86 5.09 3.70 20.32
CA THR A 86 4.11 3.79 19.21
C THR A 86 4.21 2.68 18.17
N ARG A 87 5.29 1.90 18.15
CA ARG A 87 5.38 0.66 17.36
C ARG A 87 4.33 -0.40 17.73
N MET A 88 3.58 -0.20 18.83
CA MET A 88 2.53 -1.09 19.31
C MET A 88 1.19 -0.80 18.62
N LYS A 89 0.25 -0.09 19.29
CA LYS A 89 -1.10 0.13 18.73
C LYS A 89 -1.05 1.05 17.52
N ALA A 90 -0.34 2.17 17.61
CA ALA A 90 -0.26 3.12 16.49
C ALA A 90 0.37 2.47 15.24
N GLY A 91 1.46 1.71 15.40
CA GLY A 91 2.08 0.96 14.30
C GLY A 91 1.15 -0.11 13.70
N THR A 92 0.36 -0.80 14.54
CA THR A 92 -0.65 -1.76 14.09
C THR A 92 -1.76 -1.07 13.29
N ALA A 93 -2.25 0.08 13.77
CA ALA A 93 -3.23 0.89 13.07
C ALA A 93 -2.71 1.36 11.71
N GLN A 94 -1.49 1.90 11.66
CA GLN A 94 -0.84 2.32 10.41
C GLN A 94 -0.75 1.17 9.41
N LYS A 95 -0.35 -0.03 9.85
CA LYS A 95 -0.32 -1.23 9.00
C LYS A 95 -1.71 -1.55 8.42
N MET A 96 -2.76 -1.50 9.24
CA MET A 96 -4.12 -1.78 8.78
C MET A 96 -4.58 -0.76 7.73
N VAL A 97 -4.33 0.54 7.97
CA VAL A 97 -4.66 1.61 7.02
C VAL A 97 -3.91 1.43 5.70
N LEU A 98 -2.61 1.18 5.73
CA LEU A 98 -1.81 0.94 4.52
C LEU A 98 -2.30 -0.28 3.73
N ASN A 99 -2.68 -1.35 4.44
CA ASN A 99 -3.29 -2.52 3.82
C ASN A 99 -4.62 -2.17 3.14
N MET A 100 -5.46 -1.35 3.76
CA MET A 100 -6.73 -0.90 3.18
C MET A 100 -6.52 -0.05 1.93
N ILE A 101 -5.61 0.93 1.98
CA ILE A 101 -5.29 1.81 0.85
C ILE A 101 -4.78 0.98 -0.34
N SER A 102 -3.72 0.20 -0.13
CA SER A 102 -3.09 -0.58 -1.20
C SER A 102 -4.03 -1.64 -1.78
N THR A 103 -4.74 -2.39 -0.93
CA THR A 103 -5.71 -3.40 -1.39
C THR A 103 -6.88 -2.76 -2.12
N GLY A 104 -7.43 -1.66 -1.60
CA GLY A 104 -8.51 -0.91 -2.23
C GLY A 104 -8.13 -0.39 -3.62
N ILE A 105 -6.92 0.16 -3.76
CA ILE A 105 -6.39 0.60 -5.06
C ILE A 105 -6.30 -0.58 -6.02
N MET A 106 -5.74 -1.71 -5.61
CA MET A 106 -5.59 -2.88 -6.47
C MET A 106 -6.94 -3.46 -6.93
N ILE A 107 -7.95 -3.45 -6.04
CA ILE A 107 -9.34 -3.82 -6.41
C ILE A 107 -9.88 -2.85 -7.46
N ARG A 108 -9.73 -1.53 -7.25
CA ARG A 108 -10.21 -0.49 -8.18
C ARG A 108 -9.50 -0.53 -9.55
N LEU A 109 -8.25 -0.96 -9.58
CA LEU A 109 -7.47 -1.22 -10.81
C LEU A 109 -7.84 -2.56 -11.48
N GLY A 110 -8.84 -3.28 -10.97
CA GLY A 110 -9.33 -4.54 -11.51
C GLY A 110 -8.39 -5.72 -11.28
N ARG A 111 -7.36 -5.61 -10.42
CA ARG A 111 -6.37 -6.66 -10.11
C ARG A 111 -6.94 -7.85 -9.33
N VAL A 112 -8.20 -7.73 -8.89
CA VAL A 112 -8.94 -8.72 -8.11
C VAL A 112 -10.23 -9.05 -8.85
N LEU A 113 -10.55 -10.34 -8.97
CA LEU A 113 -11.84 -10.84 -9.49
C LEU A 113 -12.61 -11.45 -8.32
N ASP A 114 -13.79 -10.90 -7.99
CA ASP A 114 -14.51 -11.22 -6.76
C ASP A 114 -13.60 -11.06 -5.52
N ASN A 115 -13.15 -12.17 -4.91
CA ASN A 115 -12.20 -12.19 -3.79
C ASN A 115 -10.84 -12.80 -4.15
N LYS A 116 -10.53 -12.93 -5.45
CA LYS A 116 -9.38 -13.68 -5.97
C LYS A 116 -8.35 -12.77 -6.61
N MET A 117 -7.10 -12.93 -6.17
CA MET A 117 -5.95 -12.18 -6.71
C MET A 117 -5.48 -12.78 -8.04
N VAL A 118 -6.16 -12.42 -9.13
CA VAL A 118 -5.92 -12.99 -10.48
C VAL A 118 -4.63 -12.47 -11.16
N ASP A 119 -3.99 -11.44 -10.59
CA ASP A 119 -2.70 -10.89 -11.05
C ASP A 119 -1.52 -11.23 -10.13
N MET A 120 -1.58 -12.37 -9.43
CA MET A 120 -0.47 -12.82 -8.59
C MET A 120 0.74 -13.25 -9.42
N GLN A 121 1.95 -13.01 -8.89
CA GLN A 121 3.21 -13.46 -9.50
C GLN A 121 3.49 -14.93 -9.12
N LEU A 122 3.68 -15.80 -10.11
CA LEU A 122 3.81 -17.26 -9.91
C LEU A 122 5.23 -17.72 -9.53
N ASN A 123 5.83 -17.05 -8.55
CA ASN A 123 7.27 -17.14 -8.26
C ASN A 123 7.65 -18.31 -7.32
N ASN A 124 6.68 -19.01 -6.76
CA ASN A 124 6.93 -20.17 -5.89
C ASN A 124 5.85 -21.24 -6.05
N ALA A 125 6.13 -22.44 -5.53
CA ALA A 125 5.23 -23.60 -5.67
C ALA A 125 3.83 -23.32 -5.12
N LYS A 126 3.72 -22.72 -3.93
CA LYS A 126 2.44 -22.36 -3.30
C LYS A 126 1.59 -21.41 -4.17
N LEU A 127 2.20 -20.42 -4.82
CA LEU A 127 1.48 -19.49 -5.69
C LEU A 127 1.08 -20.13 -7.02
N ARG A 128 1.88 -21.10 -7.53
CA ARG A 128 1.50 -21.91 -8.69
C ARG A 128 0.33 -22.82 -8.38
N GLU A 129 0.37 -23.56 -7.27
CA GLU A 129 -0.71 -24.40 -6.79
C GLU A 129 -2.01 -23.60 -6.64
N ARG A 130 -1.95 -22.46 -5.94
CA ARG A 130 -3.09 -21.55 -5.82
C ARG A 130 -3.64 -21.05 -7.16
N ALA A 131 -2.77 -20.84 -8.15
CA ALA A 131 -3.19 -20.41 -9.47
C ALA A 131 -3.94 -21.53 -10.20
N VAL A 132 -3.46 -22.78 -10.10
CA VAL A 132 -4.12 -23.97 -10.64
C VAL A 132 -5.50 -24.13 -10.01
N ASP A 133 -5.58 -24.12 -8.66
CA ASP A 133 -6.85 -24.20 -7.92
C ASP A 133 -7.85 -23.14 -8.39
N MET A 134 -7.36 -21.92 -8.61
CA MET A 134 -8.18 -20.78 -9.04
C MET A 134 -8.74 -20.98 -10.45
N VAL A 135 -7.92 -21.47 -11.39
CA VAL A 135 -8.36 -21.75 -12.76
C VAL A 135 -9.34 -22.92 -12.78
N VAL A 136 -9.06 -24.01 -12.07
CA VAL A 136 -9.95 -25.17 -11.94
C VAL A 136 -11.31 -24.73 -11.40
N ALA A 137 -11.32 -24.00 -10.29
CA ALA A 137 -12.57 -23.57 -9.64
C ALA A 137 -13.42 -22.62 -10.50
N LEU A 138 -12.80 -21.82 -11.37
CA LEU A 138 -13.51 -20.84 -12.20
C LEU A 138 -13.90 -21.36 -13.58
N SER A 139 -13.13 -22.29 -14.15
CA SER A 139 -13.35 -22.81 -15.51
C SER A 139 -13.95 -24.21 -15.57
N GLY A 140 -13.88 -24.98 -14.48
CA GLY A 140 -14.29 -26.40 -14.45
C GLY A 140 -13.35 -27.34 -15.21
N LEU A 141 -12.18 -26.86 -15.65
CA LEU A 141 -11.14 -27.69 -16.25
C LEU A 141 -10.55 -28.68 -15.23
N SER A 142 -9.96 -29.77 -15.73
CA SER A 142 -9.11 -30.63 -14.90
C SER A 142 -7.83 -29.88 -14.49
N GLU A 143 -7.23 -30.32 -13.39
CA GLU A 143 -5.96 -29.79 -12.87
C GLU A 143 -4.88 -29.76 -13.96
N GLU A 144 -4.71 -30.88 -14.69
CA GLU A 144 -3.75 -31.02 -15.79
C GLU A 144 -3.95 -29.95 -16.89
N LYS A 145 -5.20 -29.69 -17.28
CA LYS A 145 -5.52 -28.67 -18.29
C LYS A 145 -5.31 -27.26 -17.75
N ALA A 146 -5.60 -27.02 -16.48
CA ALA A 146 -5.36 -25.74 -15.84
C ALA A 146 -3.85 -25.43 -15.74
N GLU A 147 -3.03 -26.43 -15.39
CA GLU A 147 -1.57 -26.30 -15.38
C GLU A 147 -1.01 -26.00 -16.78
N GLU A 148 -1.46 -26.73 -17.79
CA GLU A 148 -1.05 -26.49 -19.17
C GLU A 148 -1.41 -25.08 -19.63
N LEU A 149 -2.65 -24.64 -19.36
CA LEU A 149 -3.11 -23.31 -19.72
C LEU A 149 -2.34 -22.20 -18.98
N LEU A 150 -2.04 -22.39 -17.70
CA LEU A 150 -1.24 -21.44 -16.92
C LEU A 150 0.20 -21.36 -17.45
N ARG A 151 0.78 -22.48 -17.89
CA ARG A 151 2.10 -22.52 -18.52
C ARG A 151 2.10 -21.82 -19.88
N GLU A 152 1.03 -21.97 -20.66
CA GLU A 152 0.89 -21.33 -21.97
C GLU A 152 0.64 -19.82 -21.86
N LYS A 153 -0.28 -19.40 -20.98
CA LYS A 153 -0.73 -18.01 -20.86
C LYS A 153 0.09 -17.19 -19.85
N GLY A 154 0.87 -17.83 -18.99
CA GLY A 154 1.80 -17.20 -18.06
C GLY A 154 1.18 -16.58 -16.80
N GLY A 155 -0.14 -16.67 -16.61
CA GLY A 155 -0.81 -16.13 -15.43
C GLY A 155 -2.30 -16.38 -15.39
N VAL A 156 -2.91 -16.25 -14.20
CA VAL A 156 -4.33 -16.59 -13.99
C VAL A 156 -5.25 -15.71 -14.82
N ARG A 157 -5.07 -14.37 -14.80
CA ARG A 157 -5.90 -13.49 -15.63
C ARG A 157 -5.85 -13.85 -17.11
N ALA A 158 -4.67 -14.11 -17.65
CA ALA A 158 -4.51 -14.42 -19.07
C ALA A 158 -5.17 -15.76 -19.42
N ALA A 159 -5.05 -16.76 -18.53
CA ALA A 159 -5.75 -18.04 -18.65
C ALA A 159 -7.28 -17.85 -18.66
N LEU A 160 -7.84 -17.15 -17.67
CA LEU A 160 -9.29 -16.91 -17.57
C LEU A 160 -9.84 -16.11 -18.76
N LYS A 161 -9.12 -15.07 -19.20
CA LYS A 161 -9.50 -14.31 -20.41
C LYS A 161 -9.53 -15.15 -21.67
N SER A 162 -8.64 -16.13 -21.82
CA SER A 162 -8.66 -17.03 -22.98
C SER A 162 -9.84 -18.00 -23.00
N LEU A 163 -10.58 -18.08 -21.89
CA LEU A 163 -11.79 -18.88 -21.73
C LEU A 163 -13.05 -18.00 -21.64
N ASP A 164 -12.93 -16.69 -21.93
CA ASP A 164 -14.02 -15.70 -21.79
C ASP A 164 -14.63 -15.64 -20.37
N ILE A 165 -13.81 -15.87 -19.34
CA ILE A 165 -14.20 -15.80 -17.92
C ILE A 165 -13.59 -14.54 -17.27
N GLY A 166 -14.46 -13.66 -16.77
CA GLY A 166 -14.06 -12.42 -16.07
C GLY A 166 -13.49 -11.36 -17.00
#